data_AF-A0A1X2BBZ3-F1
#
_entry.id   AF-A0A1X2BBZ3-F1
#
_cell.length_a   1.000
_cell.length_b   1.000
_cell.length_c   1.000
_cell.angle_alpha   90.00
_cell.angle_beta   90.00
_cell.angle_gamma   90.00
#
_symmetry.space_group_name_H-M   'P 1'
#
loop_
_entity.id
_entity.type
_entity.pdbx_description
1 polymer ?
#
loop_
_entity_poly.entity_id
_entity_poly.type
_entity_poly.pdbx_seq_one_letter_code
_entity_poly.pdbx_strand_id
1 'polypeptide(L)'
;MTSTVKPSAPSREEFSERLLKGSVKKSYEPIVDIDWDAPLDPDKFYLPPKLVSLYGTPMWDEMTREQQIELSRQELVNTLSAGIWFENMLNQSLLRTILHEDPTSRSTHYKLTELGDETRHMVMFGKAIERIGAKPVRPRRFHRWIINALPLAFQRGSMLWVAALIGEEIFDSLQRQMMDDPELQPIIQRLMRIHVTEEARHIQFARDGARKRVAEMPRINRWFMANINGLGGYFFRYLFSNPIPYARTGLDPRRARATARNSPHRHEMQMAGFAPLAAFLTEVGLMGPIARSGWKRSKFL
;
A
#
# COMPACT_ATOMS: atom_id res chain seq x y z
N MET A 1 -34.82 36.25 5.26
CA MET A 1 -34.37 34.85 5.10
C MET A 1 -32.94 34.85 4.61
N THR A 2 -31.97 34.64 5.49
CA THR A 2 -30.56 34.49 5.14
C THR A 2 -30.37 33.08 4.59
N SER A 3 -30.34 32.97 3.26
CA SER A 3 -29.96 31.74 2.58
C SER A 3 -28.49 31.44 2.92
N THR A 4 -28.26 30.44 3.76
CA THR A 4 -26.95 29.87 4.00
C THR A 4 -26.48 29.19 2.72
N VAL A 5 -25.71 29.91 1.90
CA VAL A 5 -24.98 29.32 0.78
C VAL A 5 -24.02 28.29 1.37
N LYS A 6 -24.34 27.00 1.20
CA LYS A 6 -23.39 25.92 1.47
C LYS A 6 -22.15 26.20 0.62
N PRO A 7 -20.94 26.25 1.20
CA PRO A 7 -19.73 26.42 0.40
C PRO A 7 -19.69 25.32 -0.67
N SER A 8 -19.48 25.71 -1.93
CA SER A 8 -19.28 24.75 -3.02
C SER A 8 -18.06 23.89 -2.68
N ALA A 9 -18.13 22.59 -3.02
CA ALA A 9 -16.97 21.73 -2.89
C ALA A 9 -15.79 22.33 -3.70
N PRO A 10 -14.55 22.30 -3.16
CA PRO A 10 -13.41 22.91 -3.82
C PRO A 10 -13.16 22.28 -5.20
N SER A 11 -12.75 23.12 -6.16
CA SER A 11 -12.33 22.69 -7.48
C SER A 11 -11.10 21.77 -7.42
N ARG A 12 -10.82 21.03 -8.51
CA ARG A 12 -9.62 20.17 -8.57
C ARG A 12 -8.34 20.99 -8.43
N GLU A 13 -8.31 22.20 -8.98
CA GLU A 13 -7.14 23.09 -8.92
C GLU A 13 -6.89 23.59 -7.50
N GLU A 14 -7.91 24.09 -6.80
CA GLU A 14 -7.80 24.54 -5.40
C GLU A 14 -7.39 23.38 -4.46
N PHE A 15 -7.96 22.20 -4.68
CA PHE A 15 -7.60 21.01 -3.92
C PHE A 15 -6.13 20.61 -4.14
N SER A 16 -5.67 20.62 -5.40
CA SER A 16 -4.29 20.30 -5.76
C SER A 16 -3.30 21.34 -5.22
N GLU A 17 -3.66 22.63 -5.25
CA GLU A 17 -2.83 23.70 -4.68
C GLU A 17 -2.64 23.54 -3.17
N ARG A 18 -3.70 23.15 -2.44
CA ARG A 18 -3.58 22.87 -1.00
C ARG A 18 -2.63 21.70 -0.72
N LEU A 19 -2.71 20.64 -1.53
CA LEU A 19 -1.82 19.49 -1.36
C LEU A 19 -0.37 19.84 -1.72
N LEU A 20 -0.14 20.61 -2.79
CA LEU A 20 1.19 21.13 -3.14
C LEU A 20 1.82 21.93 -1.99
N LYS A 21 1.05 22.85 -1.37
CA LYS A 21 1.50 23.59 -0.18
C LYS A 21 1.82 22.66 0.99
N GLY A 22 1.10 21.54 1.11
CA GLY A 22 1.36 20.50 2.08
C GLY A 22 2.68 19.75 1.83
N SER A 23 2.95 19.38 0.57
CA SER A 23 4.17 18.68 0.17
C SER A 23 5.42 19.48 0.49
N VAL A 24 5.42 20.81 0.28
CA VAL A 24 6.58 21.66 0.65
C VAL A 24 6.94 21.57 2.13
N LYS A 25 5.96 21.37 3.03
CA LYS A 25 6.19 21.33 4.48
C LYS A 25 6.49 19.93 5.02
N LYS A 26 6.16 18.89 4.25
CA LYS A 26 6.14 17.48 4.71
C LYS A 26 6.60 16.52 3.62
N SER A 27 7.56 16.95 2.80
CA SER A 27 8.34 16.10 1.92
C SER A 27 9.66 15.83 2.62
N TYR A 28 10.07 14.57 2.65
CA TYR A 28 11.28 14.13 3.31
C TYR A 28 12.29 13.65 2.26
N GLU A 29 13.57 13.86 2.55
CA GLU A 29 14.67 13.30 1.77
C GLU A 29 15.18 12.05 2.51
N PRO A 30 14.89 10.83 2.04
CA PRO A 30 15.19 9.60 2.78
C PRO A 30 16.65 9.41 3.14
N ILE A 31 17.56 10.03 2.37
CA ILE A 31 19.00 10.00 2.63
C ILE A 31 19.36 10.75 3.91
N VAL A 32 18.62 11.82 4.22
CA VAL A 32 18.90 12.74 5.34
C VAL A 32 17.99 12.45 6.53
N ASP A 33 16.74 12.11 6.27
CA ASP A 33 15.69 12.02 7.30
C ASP A 33 15.69 10.71 8.12
N ILE A 34 16.54 9.76 7.74
CA ILE A 34 16.73 8.49 8.42
C ILE A 34 18.22 8.34 8.75
N ASP A 35 18.52 8.11 10.02
CA ASP A 35 19.85 7.69 10.45
C ASP A 35 20.06 6.22 10.05
N TRP A 36 20.65 6.02 8.87
CA TRP A 36 20.94 4.69 8.34
C TRP A 36 22.08 3.98 9.07
N ASP A 37 22.91 4.73 9.81
CA ASP A 37 24.08 4.19 10.52
C ASP A 37 23.74 3.76 11.96
N ALA A 38 22.58 4.20 12.48
CA ALA A 38 22.05 3.77 13.77
C ALA A 38 22.09 2.24 13.92
N PRO A 39 22.52 1.69 15.09
CA PRO A 39 22.60 0.26 15.31
C PRO A 39 21.20 -0.40 15.28
N LEU A 40 21.15 -1.63 14.78
CA LEU A 40 19.94 -2.46 14.88
C LEU A 40 19.97 -3.21 16.20
N ASP A 41 18.83 -3.23 16.88
CA ASP A 41 18.66 -3.95 18.13
C ASP A 41 18.35 -5.43 17.83
N PRO A 42 19.19 -6.40 18.23
CA PRO A 42 18.98 -7.81 17.89
C PRO A 42 17.70 -8.40 18.47
N ASP A 43 17.13 -7.81 19.53
CA ASP A 43 15.97 -8.34 20.25
C ASP A 43 14.64 -7.72 19.77
N LYS A 44 14.72 -6.76 18.83
CA LYS A 44 13.57 -6.06 18.26
C LYS A 44 13.12 -6.63 16.91
N PHE A 45 11.82 -6.61 16.71
CA PHE A 45 11.20 -7.04 15.47
C PHE A 45 11.26 -5.98 14.37
N TYR A 46 11.11 -6.45 13.13
CA TYR A 46 11.02 -5.63 11.93
C TYR A 46 9.57 -5.39 11.49
N LEU A 47 8.63 -6.16 12.04
CA LEU A 47 7.19 -5.91 12.03
C LEU A 47 6.69 -6.12 13.47
N PRO A 48 5.74 -5.31 13.99
CA PRO A 48 5.08 -5.63 15.24
C PRO A 48 4.62 -7.08 15.27
N PRO A 49 4.77 -7.83 16.38
CA PRO A 49 4.42 -9.24 16.44
C PRO A 49 3.00 -9.53 15.97
N LYS A 50 2.04 -8.70 16.39
CA LYS A 50 0.63 -8.77 15.98
C LYS A 50 0.40 -8.70 14.47
N LEU A 51 1.37 -8.20 13.68
CA LEU A 51 1.28 -8.12 12.22
C LEU A 51 1.99 -9.28 11.51
N VAL A 52 2.82 -10.05 12.22
CA VAL A 52 3.51 -11.21 11.67
C VAL A 52 2.50 -12.31 11.37
N SER A 53 2.62 -12.93 10.20
CA SER A 53 1.56 -13.78 9.64
C SER A 53 1.18 -15.01 10.49
N LEU A 54 2.11 -15.51 11.30
CA LEU A 54 1.93 -16.67 12.17
C LEU A 54 1.51 -16.30 13.60
N TYR A 55 1.51 -15.02 13.96
CA TYR A 55 1.17 -14.59 15.32
C TYR A 55 -0.20 -15.12 15.78
N GLY A 56 -0.26 -15.56 17.04
CA GLY A 56 -1.45 -16.15 17.64
C GLY A 56 -1.81 -17.55 17.13
N THR A 57 -0.88 -18.25 16.48
CA THR A 57 -1.07 -19.64 16.04
C THR A 57 -0.18 -20.59 16.84
N PRO A 58 -0.52 -21.89 16.96
CA PRO A 58 0.33 -22.86 17.64
C PRO A 58 1.76 -22.92 17.09
N MET A 59 1.93 -22.70 15.77
CA MET A 59 3.24 -22.66 15.15
C MET A 59 4.10 -21.49 15.64
N TRP A 60 3.48 -20.36 16.00
CA TRP A 60 4.21 -19.22 16.57
C TRP A 60 4.68 -19.49 17.99
N ASP A 61 3.86 -20.20 18.78
CA ASP A 61 4.21 -20.58 20.15
C ASP A 61 5.34 -21.64 20.17
N GLU A 62 5.45 -22.45 19.11
CA GLU A 62 6.54 -23.40 18.89
C GLU A 62 7.86 -22.73 18.41
N MET A 63 7.81 -21.50 17.90
CA MET A 63 8.98 -20.80 17.35
C MET A 63 9.86 -20.22 18.46
N THR A 64 11.18 -20.28 18.27
CA THR A 64 12.09 -19.52 19.14
C THR A 64 11.94 -18.02 18.91
N ARG A 65 12.37 -17.20 19.87
CA ARG A 65 12.33 -15.73 19.73
C ARG A 65 13.11 -15.26 18.51
N GLU A 66 14.25 -15.87 18.22
CA GLU A 66 15.07 -15.57 17.04
C GLU A 66 14.33 -15.89 15.74
N GLN A 67 13.59 -17.01 15.69
CA GLN A 67 12.76 -17.34 14.52
C GLN A 67 11.60 -16.36 14.35
N GLN A 68 10.99 -15.91 15.44
CA GLN A 68 9.92 -14.89 15.40
C GLN A 68 10.45 -13.56 14.84
N ILE A 69 11.63 -13.11 15.31
CA ILE A 69 12.28 -11.89 14.82
C ILE A 69 12.69 -12.05 13.35
N GLU A 70 13.31 -13.18 12.98
CA GLU A 70 13.72 -13.46 11.61
C GLU A 70 12.52 -13.52 10.64
N LEU A 71 11.39 -14.12 11.06
CA LEU A 71 10.18 -14.13 10.26
C LEU A 71 9.68 -12.71 10.01
N SER A 72 9.64 -11.86 11.04
CA SER A 72 9.24 -10.46 10.89
C SER A 72 10.15 -9.71 9.91
N ARG A 73 11.46 -10.00 9.94
CA ARG A 73 12.45 -9.42 9.01
C ARG A 73 12.16 -9.83 7.58
N GLN A 74 11.93 -11.12 7.34
CA GLN A 74 11.66 -11.62 5.99
C GLN A 74 10.31 -11.15 5.44
N GLU A 75 9.30 -11.05 6.28
CA GLU A 75 7.98 -10.53 5.89
C GLU A 75 8.01 -9.04 5.59
N LEU A 76 8.75 -8.24 6.37
CA LEU A 76 9.00 -6.84 6.06
C LEU A 76 9.67 -6.72 4.68
N VAL A 77 10.73 -7.51 4.43
CA VAL A 77 11.48 -7.48 3.16
C VAL A 77 10.58 -7.83 1.98
N ASN A 78 9.71 -8.82 2.13
CA ASN A 78 8.72 -9.16 1.10
C ASN A 78 7.77 -7.99 0.83
N THR A 79 7.30 -7.31 1.87
CA THR A 79 6.42 -6.14 1.76
C THR A 79 7.12 -4.96 1.10
N LEU A 80 8.30 -4.55 1.58
CA LEU A 80 9.09 -3.46 0.99
C LEU A 80 9.47 -3.76 -0.46
N SER A 81 9.84 -5.01 -0.76
CA SER A 81 10.14 -5.42 -2.14
C SER A 81 8.90 -5.26 -3.04
N ALA A 82 7.71 -5.62 -2.55
CA ALA A 82 6.47 -5.44 -3.30
C ALA A 82 6.11 -3.95 -3.48
N GLY A 83 6.32 -3.13 -2.44
CA GLY A 83 6.17 -1.68 -2.49
C GLY A 83 6.99 -1.04 -3.61
N ILE A 84 8.28 -1.40 -3.73
CA ILE A 84 9.13 -0.89 -4.83
C ILE A 84 8.52 -1.14 -6.21
N TRP A 85 7.93 -2.32 -6.45
CA TRP A 85 7.31 -2.64 -7.74
C TRP A 85 5.97 -1.94 -7.94
N PHE A 86 5.24 -1.72 -6.85
CA PHE A 86 3.99 -0.99 -6.83
C PHE A 86 4.23 0.49 -7.17
N GLU A 87 5.17 1.16 -6.50
CA GLU A 87 5.52 2.56 -6.81
C GLU A 87 6.03 2.72 -8.24
N ASN A 88 6.85 1.78 -8.71
CA ASN A 88 7.29 1.79 -10.11
C ASN A 88 6.11 1.68 -11.11
N MET A 89 5.08 0.90 -10.78
CA MET A 89 3.88 0.78 -11.60
C MET A 89 3.06 2.08 -11.57
N LEU A 90 2.92 2.73 -10.41
CA LEU A 90 2.26 4.04 -10.28
C LEU A 90 2.99 5.10 -11.10
N ASN A 91 4.31 5.21 -10.94
CA ASN A 91 5.16 6.15 -11.68
C ASN A 91 5.02 6.02 -13.20
N GLN A 92 5.07 4.78 -13.71
CA GLN A 92 4.85 4.50 -15.13
C GLN A 92 3.51 4.99 -15.66
N SER A 93 2.50 5.07 -14.79
CA SER A 93 1.17 5.44 -15.17
C SER A 93 0.89 6.94 -14.97
N LEU A 94 1.45 7.56 -13.93
CA LEU A 94 1.49 9.02 -13.79
C LEU A 94 2.19 9.67 -14.98
N LEU A 95 3.38 9.17 -15.35
CA LEU A 95 4.14 9.65 -16.52
C LEU A 95 3.34 9.56 -17.82
N ARG A 96 2.61 8.47 -18.03
CA ARG A 96 1.73 8.30 -19.20
C ARG A 96 0.54 9.25 -19.19
N THR A 97 -0.03 9.49 -18.01
CA THR A 97 -1.21 10.35 -17.85
C THR A 97 -0.89 11.80 -18.18
N ILE A 98 0.28 12.30 -17.75
CA ILE A 98 0.71 13.69 -17.93
C ILE A 98 0.81 14.08 -19.42
N LEU A 99 1.08 13.13 -20.32
CA LEU A 99 1.10 13.38 -21.77
C LEU A 99 -0.25 13.83 -22.36
N HIS A 100 -1.34 13.67 -21.60
CA HIS A 100 -2.70 14.00 -22.03
C HIS A 100 -3.32 15.15 -21.21
N GLU A 101 -2.53 15.83 -20.38
CA GLU A 101 -3.01 16.87 -19.47
C GLU A 101 -2.30 18.20 -19.70
N ASP A 102 -2.92 19.28 -19.23
CA ASP A 102 -2.34 20.62 -19.27
C ASP A 102 -1.13 20.69 -18.32
N PRO A 103 0.10 20.88 -18.84
CA PRO A 103 1.31 20.91 -18.02
C PRO A 103 1.36 22.11 -17.07
N THR A 104 0.51 23.13 -17.26
CA THR A 104 0.44 24.32 -16.40
C THR A 104 -0.53 24.14 -15.23
N SER A 105 -1.34 23.09 -15.24
CA SER A 105 -2.36 22.85 -14.21
C SER A 105 -1.75 22.41 -12.87
N ARG A 106 -2.39 22.82 -11.77
CA ARG A 106 -1.99 22.41 -10.41
C ARG A 106 -2.17 20.91 -10.20
N SER A 107 -3.17 20.30 -10.83
CA SER A 107 -3.33 18.84 -10.81
C SER A 107 -2.14 18.13 -11.44
N THR A 108 -1.61 18.62 -12.56
CA THR A 108 -0.41 18.04 -13.18
C THR A 108 0.85 18.28 -12.36
N HIS A 109 1.04 19.48 -11.81
CA HIS A 109 2.15 19.75 -10.89
C HIS A 109 2.11 18.85 -9.65
N TYR A 110 0.93 18.57 -9.10
CA TYR A 110 0.80 17.66 -7.96
C TYR A 110 1.17 16.22 -8.33
N LYS A 111 0.76 15.71 -9.50
CA LYS A 111 1.17 14.38 -9.98
C LYS A 111 2.68 14.25 -10.16
N LEU A 112 3.34 15.32 -10.60
CA LEU A 112 4.81 15.37 -10.69
C LEU A 112 5.47 15.38 -9.30
N THR A 113 4.81 15.98 -8.30
CA THR A 113 5.26 15.94 -6.91
C THR A 113 5.14 14.52 -6.35
N GLU A 114 3.98 13.87 -6.56
CA GLU A 114 3.71 12.47 -6.20
C GLU A 114 4.74 11.53 -6.84
N LEU A 115 4.99 11.67 -8.15
CA LEU A 115 6.07 10.95 -8.84
C LEU A 115 7.44 11.12 -8.15
N GLY A 116 7.76 12.32 -7.68
CA GLY A 116 8.99 12.60 -6.93
C GLY A 116 9.02 11.86 -5.58
N ASP A 117 7.94 11.98 -4.80
CA ASP A 117 7.79 11.30 -3.49
C ASP A 117 7.93 9.77 -3.68
N GLU A 118 7.28 9.17 -4.69
CA GLU A 118 7.38 7.73 -4.96
C GLU A 118 8.78 7.25 -5.33
N THR A 119 9.54 8.04 -6.09
CA THR A 119 10.93 7.68 -6.38
C THR A 119 11.79 7.67 -5.11
N ARG A 120 11.53 8.58 -4.17
CA ARG A 120 12.19 8.61 -2.86
C ARG A 120 11.75 7.44 -1.99
N HIS A 121 10.47 7.08 -1.97
CA HIS A 121 9.97 5.88 -1.30
C HIS A 121 10.68 4.61 -1.78
N MET A 122 10.84 4.45 -3.09
CA MET A 122 11.56 3.30 -3.66
C MET A 122 13.03 3.24 -3.18
N VAL A 123 13.73 4.39 -3.14
CA VAL A 123 15.10 4.48 -2.60
C VAL A 123 15.12 4.11 -1.13
N MET A 124 14.19 4.66 -0.34
CA MET A 124 14.05 4.39 1.08
C MET A 124 13.84 2.90 1.37
N PHE A 125 12.94 2.23 0.63
CA PHE A 125 12.70 0.80 0.75
C PHE A 125 13.94 -0.03 0.37
N GLY A 126 14.65 0.37 -0.70
CA GLY A 126 15.90 -0.25 -1.11
C GLY A 126 16.96 -0.20 -0.01
N LYS A 127 17.21 1.00 0.54
CA LYS A 127 18.16 1.22 1.64
C LYS A 127 17.77 0.44 2.91
N ALA A 128 16.48 0.36 3.23
CA ALA A 128 16.02 -0.44 4.36
C ALA A 128 16.30 -1.93 4.16
N ILE A 129 16.03 -2.50 2.99
CA ILE A 129 16.33 -3.91 2.68
C ILE A 129 17.83 -4.19 2.78
N GLU A 130 18.67 -3.27 2.27
CA GLU A 130 20.13 -3.35 2.40
C GLU A 130 20.57 -3.32 3.86
N ARG A 131 20.07 -2.33 4.62
CA ARG A 131 20.46 -2.09 6.01
C ARG A 131 20.14 -3.26 6.95
N ILE A 132 19.03 -3.95 6.72
CA ILE A 132 18.63 -5.13 7.49
C ILE A 132 19.29 -6.43 7.00
N GLY A 133 20.18 -6.36 6.01
CA GLY A 133 20.97 -7.49 5.52
C GLY A 133 20.12 -8.61 4.91
N ALA A 134 19.01 -8.26 4.24
CA ALA A 134 18.10 -9.24 3.66
C ALA A 134 18.15 -9.25 2.14
N LYS A 135 17.85 -10.42 1.55
CA LYS A 135 17.74 -10.54 0.08
C LYS A 135 16.35 -10.07 -0.37
N PRO A 136 16.21 -9.06 -1.26
CA PRO A 136 14.90 -8.64 -1.73
C PRO A 136 14.14 -9.79 -2.43
N VAL A 137 12.81 -9.75 -2.34
CA VAL A 137 11.94 -10.71 -3.03
C VAL A 137 11.67 -10.19 -4.44
N ARG A 138 12.17 -10.90 -5.45
CA ARG A 138 12.01 -10.50 -6.86
C ARG A 138 10.80 -11.17 -7.50
N PRO A 139 9.95 -10.43 -8.25
CA PRO A 139 8.87 -11.02 -9.02
C PRO A 139 9.42 -11.95 -10.10
N ARG A 140 8.76 -13.10 -10.32
CA ARG A 140 9.07 -14.03 -11.41
C ARG A 140 8.82 -13.37 -12.77
N ARG A 141 9.40 -13.92 -13.85
CA ARG A 141 9.27 -13.36 -15.22
C ARG A 141 7.82 -13.06 -15.61
N PHE A 142 6.91 -14.00 -15.35
CA PHE A 142 5.48 -13.84 -15.61
C PHE A 142 4.84 -12.68 -14.83
N HIS A 143 5.12 -12.57 -13.53
CA HIS A 143 4.62 -11.45 -12.72
C HIS A 143 5.17 -10.11 -13.20
N ARG A 144 6.44 -10.05 -13.63
CA ARG A 144 7.01 -8.83 -14.23
C ARG A 144 6.28 -8.43 -15.50
N TRP A 145 5.90 -9.39 -16.34
CA TRP A 145 5.12 -9.12 -17.53
C TRP A 145 3.75 -8.52 -17.18
N ILE A 146 3.05 -9.11 -16.19
CA ILE A 146 1.78 -8.57 -15.68
C ILE A 146 1.98 -7.14 -15.15
N ILE A 147 2.98 -6.91 -14.28
CA ILE A 147 3.24 -5.59 -13.68
C ILE A 147 3.46 -4.52 -14.76
N ASN A 148 4.17 -4.84 -15.84
CA ASN A 148 4.38 -3.90 -16.95
C ASN A 148 3.16 -3.74 -17.86
N ALA A 149 2.28 -4.74 -17.92
CA ALA A 149 1.05 -4.68 -18.72
C ALA A 149 -0.07 -3.89 -18.03
N LEU A 150 -0.12 -3.87 -16.69
CA LEU A 150 -1.17 -3.20 -15.92
C LEU A 150 -1.27 -1.68 -16.23
N PRO A 151 -0.17 -0.89 -16.25
CA PRO A 151 -0.23 0.52 -16.64
C PRO A 151 -0.81 0.74 -18.03
N LEU A 152 -0.53 -0.15 -18.98
CA LEU A 152 -1.05 -0.07 -20.36
C LEU A 152 -2.54 -0.37 -20.41
N ALA A 153 -2.98 -1.41 -19.70
CA ALA A 153 -4.39 -1.82 -19.65
C ALA A 153 -5.27 -0.78 -18.93
N PHE A 154 -4.70 -0.08 -17.94
CA PHE A 154 -5.40 0.90 -17.12
C PHE A 154 -5.16 2.36 -17.52
N GLN A 155 -4.39 2.60 -18.59
CA GLN A 155 -4.10 3.94 -19.12
C GLN A 155 -5.36 4.73 -19.50
N ARG A 156 -6.43 4.02 -19.90
CA ARG A 156 -7.73 4.65 -20.23
C ARG A 156 -8.67 4.63 -19.02
N GLY A 157 -8.75 5.75 -18.32
CA GLY A 157 -9.82 6.03 -17.35
C GLY A 157 -9.43 5.94 -15.88
N SER A 158 -10.43 5.92 -15.00
CA SER A 158 -10.29 5.93 -13.53
C SER A 158 -9.69 4.65 -12.93
N MET A 159 -9.29 3.68 -13.75
CA MET A 159 -8.98 2.32 -13.29
C MET A 159 -7.68 2.24 -12.53
N LEU A 160 -6.69 3.01 -12.99
CA LEU A 160 -5.42 3.15 -12.31
C LEU A 160 -5.59 3.73 -10.91
N TRP A 161 -6.37 4.82 -10.77
CA TRP A 161 -6.59 5.48 -9.48
C TRP A 161 -7.24 4.53 -8.46
N VAL A 162 -8.14 3.66 -8.91
CA VAL A 162 -8.75 2.65 -8.05
C VAL A 162 -7.73 1.57 -7.68
N ALA A 163 -6.88 1.12 -8.61
CA ALA A 163 -5.82 0.16 -8.32
C ALA A 163 -4.73 0.74 -7.37
N ALA A 164 -4.41 2.03 -7.54
CA ALA A 164 -3.51 2.79 -6.69
C ALA A 164 -4.06 2.91 -5.26
N LEU A 165 -5.31 3.37 -5.13
CA LEU A 165 -6.03 3.42 -3.85
C LEU A 165 -6.09 2.08 -3.12
N ILE A 166 -6.29 0.98 -3.86
CA ILE A 166 -6.33 -0.35 -3.27
C ILE A 166 -4.97 -0.74 -2.67
N GLY A 167 -3.89 -0.37 -3.33
CA GLY A 167 -2.53 -0.58 -2.85
C GLY A 167 -2.23 0.27 -1.62
N GLU A 168 -2.21 1.58 -1.85
CA GLU A 168 -1.78 2.61 -0.90
C GLU A 168 -2.56 2.52 0.42
N GLU A 169 -3.89 2.37 0.36
CA GLU A 169 -4.70 2.46 1.58
C GLU A 169 -4.59 1.21 2.46
N ILE A 170 -4.42 0.02 1.86
CA ILE A 170 -4.17 -1.21 2.64
C ILE A 170 -2.80 -1.14 3.31
N PHE A 171 -1.78 -0.65 2.60
CA PHE A 171 -0.45 -0.47 3.18
C PHE A 171 -0.44 0.62 4.25
N ASP A 172 -1.02 1.78 4.00
CA ASP A 172 -1.14 2.89 4.95
C ASP A 172 -1.80 2.44 6.26
N SER A 173 -2.91 1.69 6.16
CA SER A 173 -3.59 1.16 7.35
C SER A 173 -2.72 0.19 8.16
N LEU A 174 -1.97 -0.69 7.49
CA LEU A 174 -1.03 -1.60 8.17
C LEU A 174 0.12 -0.81 8.82
N GLN A 175 0.70 0.16 8.11
CA GLN A 175 1.81 0.97 8.60
C GLN A 175 1.39 1.84 9.81
N ARG A 176 0.19 2.41 9.80
CA ARG A 176 -0.35 3.16 10.95
C ARG A 176 -0.43 2.32 12.22
N GLN A 177 -0.66 1.02 12.11
CA GLN A 177 -0.68 0.10 13.24
C GLN A 177 0.71 -0.26 13.77
N MET A 178 1.77 0.11 13.03
CA MET A 178 3.18 -0.17 13.34
C MET A 178 3.91 0.99 14.03
N MET A 179 3.58 2.24 13.70
CA MET A 179 4.44 3.40 13.99
C MET A 179 4.78 3.61 15.47
N ASP A 180 3.88 3.20 16.37
CA ASP A 180 3.99 3.44 17.80
C ASP A 180 4.26 2.15 18.60
N ASP A 181 4.62 1.06 17.92
CA ASP A 181 4.87 -0.23 18.57
C ASP A 181 6.28 -0.28 19.20
N PRO A 182 6.41 -0.50 20.52
CA PRO A 182 7.70 -0.42 21.21
C PRO A 182 8.67 -1.55 20.82
N GLU A 183 8.17 -2.68 20.32
CA GLU A 183 8.99 -3.82 19.89
C GLU A 183 9.56 -3.66 18.47
N LEU A 184 9.15 -2.61 17.74
CA LEU A 184 9.62 -2.34 16.38
C LEU A 184 10.98 -1.63 16.39
N GLN A 185 11.83 -2.01 15.43
CA GLN A 185 13.09 -1.30 15.17
C GLN A 185 12.87 0.21 14.95
N PRO A 186 13.59 1.10 15.65
CA PRO A 186 13.43 2.55 15.50
C PRO A 186 13.59 3.06 14.07
N ILE A 187 14.53 2.49 13.32
CA ILE A 187 14.74 2.83 11.89
C ILE A 187 13.50 2.50 11.05
N ILE A 188 12.82 1.39 11.35
CA ILE A 188 11.61 0.99 10.64
C ILE A 188 10.43 1.87 11.07
N GLN A 189 10.30 2.23 12.36
CA GLN A 189 9.29 3.21 12.81
C GLN A 189 9.44 4.55 12.07
N ARG A 190 10.68 5.06 11.95
CA ARG A 190 10.96 6.33 11.24
C ARG A 190 10.59 6.23 9.77
N LEU A 191 10.99 5.14 9.09
CA LEU A 191 10.63 4.87 7.70
C LEU A 191 9.11 4.86 7.49
N MET A 192 8.38 4.12 8.34
CA MET A 192 6.91 4.06 8.25
C MET A 192 6.26 5.42 8.48
N ARG A 193 6.78 6.22 9.43
CA ARG A 193 6.27 7.56 9.73
C ARG A 193 6.44 8.53 8.55
N ILE A 194 7.58 8.48 7.88
CA ILE A 194 7.83 9.27 6.67
C ILE A 194 6.83 8.86 5.60
N HIS A 195 6.79 7.58 5.23
CA HIS A 195 5.91 7.05 4.18
C HIS A 195 4.43 7.38 4.42
N VAL A 196 3.89 7.09 5.61
CA VAL A 196 2.50 7.36 5.98
C VAL A 196 2.15 8.86 5.93
N THR A 197 3.12 9.74 6.20
CA THR A 197 2.91 11.19 6.17
C THR A 197 2.79 11.70 4.73
N GLU A 198 3.52 11.08 3.80
CA GLU A 198 3.51 11.41 2.38
C GLU A 198 2.28 10.80 1.69
N GLU A 199 2.05 9.50 1.90
CA GLU A 199 0.92 8.75 1.34
C GLU A 199 -0.46 9.27 1.76
N ALA A 200 -0.57 9.85 2.95
CA ALA A 200 -1.82 10.48 3.37
C ALA A 200 -2.32 11.55 2.38
N ARG A 201 -1.41 12.19 1.63
CA ARG A 201 -1.74 13.17 0.59
C ARG A 201 -2.11 12.50 -0.73
N HIS A 202 -1.38 11.47 -1.14
CA HIS A 202 -1.65 10.68 -2.35
C HIS A 202 -3.03 10.05 -2.29
N ILE A 203 -3.36 9.39 -1.17
CA ILE A 203 -4.68 8.81 -0.91
C ILE A 203 -5.78 9.87 -0.99
N GLN A 204 -5.56 11.08 -0.44
CA GLN A 204 -6.53 12.17 -0.54
C GLN A 204 -6.74 12.64 -1.99
N PHE A 205 -5.67 12.77 -2.76
CA PHE A 205 -5.71 13.14 -4.17
C PHE A 205 -6.42 12.11 -5.03
N ALA A 206 -6.13 10.83 -4.79
CA ALA A 206 -6.74 9.72 -5.50
C ALA A 206 -8.22 9.54 -5.13
N ARG A 207 -8.61 9.72 -3.86
CA ARG A 207 -10.02 9.69 -3.43
C ARG A 207 -10.85 10.82 -4.05
N ASP A 208 -10.33 12.05 -4.09
CA ASP A 208 -11.00 13.18 -4.77
C ASP A 208 -11.18 12.90 -6.27
N GLY A 209 -10.13 12.37 -6.93
CA GLY A 209 -10.18 11.99 -8.34
C GLY A 209 -11.20 10.88 -8.61
N ALA A 210 -11.24 9.86 -7.75
CA ALA A 210 -12.20 8.76 -7.86
C ALA A 210 -13.64 9.24 -7.69
N ARG A 211 -13.95 10.09 -6.69
CA ARG A 211 -15.30 10.64 -6.49
C ARG A 211 -15.81 11.38 -7.73
N LYS A 212 -15.01 12.29 -8.27
CA LYS A 212 -15.36 13.08 -9.46
C LYS A 212 -15.56 12.20 -10.68
N ARG A 213 -14.61 11.28 -10.92
CA ARG A 213 -14.63 10.46 -12.15
C ARG A 213 -15.67 9.35 -12.14
N VAL A 214 -16.03 8.80 -10.97
CA VAL A 214 -17.11 7.81 -10.87
C VAL A 214 -18.47 8.42 -11.16
N ALA A 215 -18.68 9.69 -10.80
CA ALA A 215 -19.93 10.40 -11.09
C ALA A 215 -20.18 10.56 -12.61
N GLU A 216 -19.11 10.71 -13.39
CA GLU A 216 -19.16 10.91 -14.85
C GLU A 216 -19.05 9.60 -15.65
N MET A 217 -18.89 8.45 -14.97
CA MET A 217 -18.54 7.19 -15.63
C MET A 217 -19.76 6.51 -16.28
N PRO A 218 -19.64 6.03 -17.53
CA PRO A 218 -20.67 5.19 -18.14
C PRO A 218 -20.99 3.95 -17.30
N ARG A 219 -22.27 3.53 -17.28
CA ARG A 219 -22.76 2.46 -16.39
C ARG A 219 -21.99 1.14 -16.51
N ILE A 220 -21.60 0.75 -17.74
CA ILE A 220 -20.84 -0.47 -18.01
C ILE A 220 -19.44 -0.38 -17.41
N ASN A 221 -18.74 0.74 -17.64
CA ASN A 221 -17.41 0.99 -17.08
C ASN A 221 -17.48 1.01 -15.56
N ARG A 222 -18.51 1.65 -14.99
CA ARG A 222 -18.73 1.69 -13.54
C ARG A 222 -18.95 0.30 -12.96
N TRP A 223 -19.76 -0.53 -13.62
CA TRP A 223 -19.97 -1.92 -13.20
C TRP A 223 -18.67 -2.74 -13.27
N PHE A 224 -17.91 -2.61 -14.35
CA PHE A 224 -16.62 -3.28 -14.48
C PHE A 224 -15.66 -2.86 -13.36
N MET A 225 -15.53 -1.56 -13.13
CA MET A 225 -14.68 -0.99 -12.07
C MET A 225 -15.12 -1.41 -10.67
N ALA A 226 -16.43 -1.47 -10.45
CA ALA A 226 -16.98 -1.92 -9.17
C ALA A 226 -16.66 -3.39 -8.86
N ASN A 227 -16.24 -4.19 -9.85
CA ASN A 227 -16.04 -5.63 -9.68
C ASN A 227 -14.58 -6.08 -9.85
N ILE A 228 -13.80 -5.46 -10.75
CA ILE A 228 -12.41 -5.85 -11.01
C ILE A 228 -11.50 -5.72 -9.78
N ASN A 229 -11.80 -4.78 -8.88
CA ASN A 229 -11.02 -4.57 -7.67
C ASN A 229 -10.99 -5.81 -6.74
N GLY A 230 -11.95 -6.73 -6.84
CA GLY A 230 -11.94 -7.98 -6.08
C GLY A 230 -10.73 -8.88 -6.36
N LEU A 231 -10.05 -8.70 -7.50
CA LEU A 231 -8.79 -9.37 -7.80
C LEU A 231 -7.67 -8.97 -6.82
N GLY A 232 -7.75 -7.75 -6.28
CA GLY A 232 -6.84 -7.26 -5.25
C GLY A 232 -6.79 -8.18 -4.03
N GLY A 233 -7.93 -8.73 -3.59
CA GLY A 233 -7.97 -9.65 -2.45
C GLY A 233 -7.11 -10.90 -2.65
N TYR A 234 -7.16 -11.50 -3.84
CA TYR A 234 -6.32 -12.67 -4.15
C TYR A 234 -4.84 -12.30 -4.24
N PHE A 235 -4.53 -11.12 -4.79
CA PHE A 235 -3.17 -10.60 -4.86
C PHE A 235 -2.58 -10.37 -3.46
N PHE A 236 -3.28 -9.65 -2.58
CA PHE A 236 -2.81 -9.39 -1.22
C PHE A 236 -2.74 -10.66 -0.37
N ARG A 237 -3.71 -11.56 -0.52
CA ARG A 237 -3.63 -12.87 0.12
C ARG A 237 -2.39 -13.63 -0.34
N TYR A 238 -2.01 -13.58 -1.62
CA TYR A 238 -0.76 -14.16 -2.11
C TYR A 238 0.47 -13.45 -1.51
N LEU A 239 0.49 -12.13 -1.55
CA LEU A 239 1.61 -11.30 -1.08
C LEU A 239 1.91 -11.55 0.40
N PHE A 240 0.88 -11.52 1.25
CA PHE A 240 1.00 -11.72 2.70
C PHE A 240 1.17 -13.18 3.13
N SER A 241 1.05 -14.12 2.20
CA SER A 241 1.31 -15.54 2.43
C SER A 241 2.34 -16.08 1.45
N ASN A 242 3.31 -15.24 1.06
CA ASN A 242 4.39 -15.66 0.20
C ASN A 242 5.19 -16.76 0.91
N PRO A 243 5.50 -17.90 0.26
CA PRO A 243 6.28 -18.96 0.89
C PRO A 243 7.75 -18.60 1.16
N ILE A 244 8.30 -17.56 0.50
CA ILE A 244 9.72 -17.22 0.59
C ILE A 244 10.14 -16.81 2.02
N PRO A 245 9.42 -15.92 2.73
CA PRO A 245 9.73 -15.60 4.12
C PRO A 245 9.82 -16.80 5.06
N TYR A 246 8.85 -17.72 4.98
CA TYR A 246 8.85 -18.93 5.81
C TYR A 246 10.06 -19.82 5.52
N ALA A 247 10.37 -20.03 4.23
CA ALA A 247 11.52 -20.84 3.81
C ALA A 247 12.85 -20.29 4.34
N ARG A 248 13.01 -18.97 4.30
CA ARG A 248 14.24 -18.30 4.76
C ARG A 248 14.40 -18.29 6.28
N THR A 249 13.30 -18.42 7.01
CA THR A 249 13.27 -18.56 8.47
C THR A 249 13.57 -20.01 8.90
N GLY A 250 13.64 -20.96 7.96
CA GLY A 250 13.84 -22.39 8.24
C GLY A 250 12.54 -23.15 8.57
N LEU A 251 11.37 -22.53 8.35
CA LEU A 251 10.07 -23.19 8.52
C LEU A 251 9.68 -23.98 7.27
N ASP A 252 8.83 -25.01 7.42
CA ASP A 252 8.16 -25.65 6.28
C ASP A 252 7.26 -24.60 5.58
N PRO A 253 7.58 -24.19 4.34
CA PRO A 253 6.85 -23.10 3.68
C PRO A 253 5.40 -23.44 3.34
N ARG A 254 5.08 -24.73 3.14
CA ARG A 254 3.72 -25.17 2.82
C ARG A 254 2.88 -25.18 4.09
N ARG A 255 3.40 -25.76 5.17
CA ARG A 255 2.72 -25.80 6.48
C ARG A 255 2.52 -24.39 7.02
N ALA A 256 3.59 -23.58 7.09
CA ALA A 256 3.52 -22.20 7.59
C ALA A 256 2.53 -21.34 6.79
N ARG A 257 2.57 -21.43 5.46
CA ARG A 257 1.62 -20.72 4.60
C ARG A 257 0.17 -21.16 4.84
N ALA A 258 -0.08 -22.45 5.02
CA ALA A 258 -1.42 -22.95 5.33
C ALA A 258 -1.89 -22.44 6.70
N THR A 259 -1.03 -22.48 7.71
CA THR A 259 -1.30 -21.94 9.05
C THR A 259 -1.63 -20.44 8.99
N ALA A 260 -0.76 -19.63 8.38
CA ALA A 260 -0.97 -18.18 8.23
C ALA A 260 -2.28 -17.84 7.51
N ARG A 261 -2.65 -18.61 6.48
CA ARG A 261 -3.90 -18.41 5.72
C ARG A 261 -5.15 -18.76 6.48
N ASN A 262 -5.05 -19.58 7.52
CA ASN A 262 -6.15 -20.03 8.35
C ASN A 262 -6.16 -19.39 9.74
N SER A 263 -5.18 -18.53 10.05
CA SER A 263 -5.09 -17.80 11.32
C SER A 263 -6.28 -16.84 11.48
N PRO A 264 -7.10 -16.99 12.54
CA PRO A 264 -8.20 -16.06 12.83
C PRO A 264 -7.68 -14.65 13.09
N HIS A 265 -6.63 -14.53 13.90
CA HIS A 265 -5.94 -13.26 14.16
C HIS A 265 -5.52 -12.57 12.86
N ARG A 266 -4.95 -13.34 11.91
CA ARG A 266 -4.55 -12.76 10.62
C ARG A 266 -5.72 -12.24 9.81
N HIS A 267 -6.88 -12.91 9.84
CA HIS A 267 -8.10 -12.45 9.17
C HIS A 267 -8.61 -11.16 9.80
N GLU A 268 -8.61 -11.04 11.13
CA GLU A 268 -9.00 -9.81 11.84
C GLU A 268 -8.11 -8.64 11.45
N MET A 269 -6.78 -8.83 11.43
CA MET A 269 -5.84 -7.80 11.00
C MET A 269 -6.05 -7.38 9.54
N GLN A 270 -6.38 -8.32 8.65
CA GLN A 270 -6.68 -8.04 7.24
C GLN A 270 -7.98 -7.26 7.07
N MET A 271 -9.03 -7.64 7.80
CA MET A 271 -10.31 -6.93 7.80
C MET A 271 -10.16 -5.50 8.35
N ALA A 272 -9.43 -5.33 9.46
CA ALA A 272 -9.13 -4.01 10.03
C ALA A 272 -8.33 -3.15 9.05
N GLY A 273 -7.33 -3.74 8.39
CA GLY A 273 -6.53 -3.08 7.35
C GLY A 273 -7.37 -2.58 6.17
N PHE A 274 -8.34 -3.39 5.72
CA PHE A 274 -9.15 -3.11 4.54
C PHE A 274 -10.40 -2.26 4.81
N ALA A 275 -10.86 -2.17 6.06
CA ALA A 275 -12.12 -1.52 6.40
C ALA A 275 -12.24 -0.05 5.89
N PRO A 276 -11.22 0.82 6.02
CA PRO A 276 -11.29 2.19 5.49
C PRO A 276 -11.52 2.23 3.97
N LEU A 277 -10.80 1.38 3.22
CA LEU A 277 -10.91 1.27 1.78
C LEU A 277 -12.26 0.68 1.37
N ALA A 278 -12.73 -0.33 2.08
CA ALA A 278 -14.04 -0.95 1.84
C ALA A 278 -15.18 0.05 2.03
N ALA A 279 -15.10 0.90 3.05
CA ALA A 279 -16.04 1.97 3.29
C ALA A 279 -16.03 2.99 2.14
N PHE A 280 -14.85 3.45 1.72
CA PHE A 280 -14.72 4.38 0.60
C PHE A 280 -15.24 3.79 -0.72
N LEU A 281 -14.84 2.56 -1.08
CA LEU A 281 -15.33 1.89 -2.27
C LEU A 281 -16.85 1.70 -2.25
N THR A 282 -17.43 1.48 -1.08
CA THR A 282 -18.90 1.41 -0.92
C THR A 282 -19.54 2.79 -1.10
N GLU A 283 -18.97 3.84 -0.51
CA GLU A 283 -19.42 5.24 -0.64
C GLU A 283 -19.51 5.68 -2.10
N VAL A 284 -18.46 5.44 -2.89
CA VAL A 284 -18.44 5.82 -4.32
C VAL A 284 -19.15 4.79 -5.22
N GLY A 285 -19.60 3.66 -4.66
CA GLY A 285 -20.27 2.57 -5.36
C GLY A 285 -19.37 1.81 -6.34
N LEU A 286 -18.10 1.65 -5.97
CA LEU A 286 -17.12 0.76 -6.57
C LEU A 286 -16.96 -0.57 -5.79
N MET A 287 -17.82 -0.85 -4.81
CA MET A 287 -17.90 -2.13 -4.12
C MET A 287 -19.06 -2.99 -4.68
N GLY A 288 -18.85 -3.56 -5.86
CA GLY A 288 -19.80 -4.45 -6.53
C GLY A 288 -19.88 -5.87 -5.92
N PRO A 289 -20.85 -6.68 -6.35
CA PRO A 289 -21.08 -8.01 -5.77
C PRO A 289 -19.92 -9.00 -6.02
N ILE A 290 -19.29 -8.95 -7.19
CA ILE A 290 -18.16 -9.84 -7.52
C ILE A 290 -16.93 -9.40 -6.72
N ALA A 291 -16.69 -8.09 -6.64
CA ALA A 291 -15.61 -7.55 -5.80
C ALA A 291 -15.76 -8.00 -4.34
N ARG A 292 -16.95 -7.76 -3.75
CA ARG A 292 -17.27 -8.17 -2.38
C ARG A 292 -17.05 -9.67 -2.16
N SER A 293 -17.45 -10.51 -3.12
CA SER A 293 -17.20 -11.95 -3.06
C SER A 293 -15.71 -12.30 -3.08
N GLY A 294 -14.93 -11.63 -3.95
CA GLY A 294 -13.48 -11.80 -4.03
C GLY A 294 -12.75 -11.43 -2.73
N TRP A 295 -13.10 -10.29 -2.14
CA TRP A 295 -12.56 -9.84 -0.86
C TRP A 295 -12.94 -10.76 0.30
N LYS A 296 -14.20 -11.22 0.37
CA LYS A 296 -14.68 -12.18 1.38
C LYS A 296 -13.96 -13.53 1.27
N ARG A 297 -13.82 -14.07 0.05
CA ARG A 297 -13.06 -15.31 -0.21
C ARG A 297 -11.57 -15.20 0.14
N SER A 298 -11.06 -13.97 0.13
CA SER A 298 -9.68 -13.65 0.46
C SER A 298 -9.47 -13.23 1.92
N LYS A 299 -10.54 -13.22 2.74
CA LYS A 299 -10.53 -12.92 4.19
C LYS A 299 -10.24 -11.45 4.54
N PHE A 300 -10.65 -10.54 3.66
CA PHE A 300 -10.61 -9.10 3.90
C PHE A 300 -12.01 -8.51 4.24
N LEU A 301 -13.07 -9.31 4.10
CA LEU A 301 -14.47 -8.98 4.43
C LEU A 301 -15.17 -10.17 5.09
#